data_AF-B0PFQ7-F1
#
_entry.id   AF-B0PFQ7-F1
#
_cell.length_a   1.000
_cell.length_b   1.000
_cell.length_c   1.000
_cell.angle_alpha   90.00
_cell.angle_beta   90.00
_cell.angle_gamma   90.00
#
_symmetry.space_group_name_H-M   'P 1'
#
loop_
_entity.id
_entity.type
_entity.pdbx_description
1 polymer ?
#
loop_
_entity_poly.entity_id
_entity_poly.type
_entity_poly.pdbx_seq_one_letter_code
_entity_poly.pdbx_strand_id
1 'polypeptide(L)'
;MLRVIRWGFGPAREVEKMKLTLDELITLMEPQAQRDKKLIVQCIDGLTEYAAELRQKAGDAGKAESSALRELIDRLEGYWGLDNSGENRLSAFDRRMREAEQSEQPWAPVQDQINGAVLGLYRYAMDMIPGQGASEAAEQVAECERLMRNIAAFWNCASPSLDSLCSQMQEALRDQSEWENSVRMGGIE
;
A
#
# COMPACT_ATOMS: atom_id res chain seq x y z
N MET A 1 33.73 11.24 -2.57
CA MET A 1 33.05 11.33 -3.89
C MET A 1 31.56 11.18 -3.68
N LEU A 2 30.76 12.22 -3.96
CA LEU A 2 29.30 12.20 -3.80
C LEU A 2 28.63 11.52 -5.02
N ARG A 3 27.80 10.50 -4.79
CA ARG A 3 27.02 9.77 -5.81
C ARG A 3 25.65 10.42 -6.01
N VAL A 4 25.26 10.54 -7.28
CA VAL A 4 23.96 11.05 -7.75
C VAL A 4 22.99 9.89 -7.82
N ILE A 5 21.83 10.01 -7.16
CA ILE A 5 20.70 9.07 -7.29
C ILE A 5 19.98 9.40 -8.60
N ARG A 6 19.92 8.45 -9.53
CA ARG A 6 19.33 8.62 -10.86
C ARG A 6 17.88 8.13 -10.83
N TRP A 7 16.93 9.05 -10.72
CA TRP A 7 15.51 8.76 -10.95
C TRP A 7 15.21 8.83 -12.45
N GLY A 8 14.50 7.82 -12.97
CA GLY A 8 14.14 7.72 -14.38
C GLY A 8 13.09 8.75 -14.80
N PHE A 9 13.53 9.88 -15.35
CA PHE A 9 12.72 10.76 -16.18
C PHE A 9 13.47 11.00 -17.50
N GLY A 10 12.86 10.69 -18.64
CA GLY A 10 13.35 11.10 -19.96
C GLY A 10 12.74 12.43 -20.43
N PRO A 11 13.22 13.02 -21.55
CA PRO A 11 14.59 13.17 -21.99
C PRO A 11 15.18 14.55 -21.58
N ALA A 12 16.46 14.53 -21.21
CA ALA A 12 17.43 15.63 -21.27
C ALA A 12 16.91 17.07 -20.99
N ARG A 13 16.58 17.37 -19.74
CA ARG A 13 16.98 18.66 -19.16
C ARG A 13 18.17 18.38 -18.26
N GLU A 14 19.24 19.13 -18.48
CA GLU A 14 20.49 19.06 -17.73
C GLU A 14 20.21 18.88 -16.24
N VAL A 15 20.73 17.80 -15.67
CA VAL A 15 20.76 17.61 -14.21
C VAL A 15 21.81 18.58 -13.68
N GLU A 16 21.42 19.84 -13.58
CA GLU A 16 22.05 20.78 -12.67
C GLU A 16 22.03 20.10 -11.30
N LYS A 17 23.21 19.85 -10.72
CA LYS A 17 23.33 19.22 -9.41
C LYS A 17 22.67 20.13 -8.39
N MET A 18 21.37 19.93 -8.16
CA MET A 18 20.57 20.63 -7.17
C MET A 18 21.18 20.35 -5.79
N LYS A 19 22.05 21.26 -5.34
CA LYS A 19 22.53 21.33 -3.96
C LYS A 19 21.38 21.92 -3.13
N LEU A 20 20.34 21.13 -2.92
CA LEU A 20 19.28 21.48 -1.99
C LEU A 20 19.82 21.34 -0.56
N THR A 21 19.47 22.30 0.28
CA THR A 21 19.61 22.16 1.72
C THR A 21 18.64 21.09 2.24
N LEU A 22 18.90 20.56 3.43
CA LEU A 22 18.02 19.58 4.06
C LEU A 22 16.59 20.12 4.24
N ASP A 23 16.46 21.41 4.62
CA ASP A 23 15.15 22.06 4.80
C ASP A 23 14.38 22.21 3.47
N GLU A 24 15.07 22.52 2.37
CA GLU A 24 14.46 22.57 1.04
C GLU A 24 14.04 21.18 0.56
N LEU A 25 14.83 20.13 0.85
CA LEU A 25 14.45 18.75 0.57
C LEU A 25 13.21 18.33 1.36
N ILE A 26 13.16 18.65 2.66
CA ILE A 26 11.99 18.40 3.51
C ILE A 26 10.75 19.09 2.94
N THR A 27 10.86 20.37 2.60
CA THR A 27 9.76 21.17 2.03
C THR A 27 9.25 20.57 0.71
N LEU A 28 10.12 19.98 -0.10
CA LEU A 28 9.75 19.34 -1.37
C LEU A 28 9.12 17.97 -1.19
N MET A 29 9.56 17.20 -0.19
CA MET A 29 9.09 15.83 0.04
C MET A 29 7.83 15.75 0.89
N GLU A 30 7.62 16.73 1.78
CA GLU A 30 6.48 16.77 2.71
C GLU A 30 5.11 16.67 1.99
N PRO A 31 4.85 17.38 0.87
CA PRO A 31 3.59 17.22 0.13
C PRO A 31 3.36 15.80 -0.40
N GLN A 32 4.42 15.11 -0.81
CA GLN A 32 4.31 13.73 -1.30
C GLN A 32 4.02 12.76 -0.15
N ALA A 33 4.76 12.89 0.96
CA ALA A 33 4.52 12.09 2.15
C ALA A 33 3.09 12.27 2.69
N GLN A 34 2.56 13.49 2.68
CA GLN A 34 1.18 13.75 3.09
C GLN A 34 0.14 13.15 2.13
N ARG A 35 0.39 13.18 0.82
CA ARG A 35 -0.47 12.49 -0.17
C ARG A 35 -0.48 10.99 0.05
N ASP A 36 0.69 10.40 0.32
CA ASP A 36 0.82 8.97 0.56
C ASP A 36 0.10 8.56 1.84
N LYS A 37 0.31 9.29 2.95
CA LYS A 37 -0.45 9.06 4.19
C LYS A 37 -1.96 9.16 3.98
N LYS A 38 -2.42 10.16 3.23
CA LYS A 38 -3.86 10.29 2.89
C LYS A 38 -4.37 9.09 2.09
N LEU A 39 -3.60 8.62 1.12
CA LEU A 39 -3.95 7.43 0.33
C LEU A 39 -4.02 6.17 1.21
N ILE A 40 -3.11 6.03 2.19
CA ILE A 40 -3.14 4.90 3.12
C ILE A 40 -4.34 4.97 4.06
N VAL A 41 -4.77 6.17 4.48
CA VAL A 41 -6.04 6.31 5.22
C VAL A 41 -7.22 5.82 4.37
N GLN A 42 -7.27 6.22 3.09
CA GLN A 42 -8.31 5.72 2.16
C GLN A 42 -8.21 4.21 1.92
N CYS A 43 -6.99 3.66 1.95
CA CYS A 43 -6.75 2.22 1.88
C CYS A 43 -7.38 1.51 3.06
N ILE A 44 -7.12 1.98 4.28
CA ILE A 44 -7.67 1.40 5.51
C ILE A 44 -9.21 1.47 5.49
N ASP A 45 -9.78 2.60 5.08
CA ASP A 45 -11.24 2.73 4.93
C ASP A 45 -11.79 1.71 3.92
N GLY A 46 -11.12 1.56 2.76
CA GLY A 46 -11.50 0.58 1.75
C GLY A 46 -11.38 -0.88 2.21
N LEU A 47 -10.28 -1.24 2.89
CA LEU A 47 -10.09 -2.57 3.47
C LEU A 47 -11.13 -2.87 4.56
N THR A 48 -11.53 -1.85 5.33
CA THR A 48 -12.58 -1.95 6.34
C THR A 48 -13.94 -2.26 5.70
N GLU A 49 -14.30 -1.56 4.63
CA GLU A 49 -15.54 -1.84 3.90
C GLU A 49 -15.52 -3.21 3.19
N TYR A 50 -14.36 -3.60 2.65
CA TYR A 50 -14.18 -4.93 2.07
C TYR A 50 -14.41 -6.03 3.10
N ALA A 51 -13.78 -5.92 4.27
CA ALA A 51 -13.99 -6.86 5.38
C ALA A 51 -15.45 -6.90 5.83
N ALA A 52 -16.12 -5.74 5.87
CA ALA A 52 -17.49 -5.65 6.32
C ALA A 52 -18.46 -6.33 5.34
N GLU A 53 -18.29 -6.10 4.03
CA GLU A 53 -19.11 -6.77 3.02
C GLU A 53 -18.83 -8.28 2.94
N LEU A 54 -17.56 -8.70 3.10
CA LEU A 54 -17.22 -10.11 3.27
C LEU A 54 -17.93 -10.72 4.48
N ARG A 55 -17.94 -10.01 5.61
CA ARG A 55 -18.61 -10.45 6.84
C ARG A 55 -20.11 -10.64 6.63
N GLN A 56 -20.74 -9.72 5.91
CA GLN A 56 -22.17 -9.80 5.58
C GLN A 56 -22.50 -10.96 4.63
N LYS A 57 -21.65 -11.21 3.60
CA LYS A 57 -21.92 -12.22 2.57
C LYS A 57 -21.45 -13.64 2.90
N ALA A 58 -20.34 -13.78 3.62
CA ALA A 58 -19.63 -15.06 3.79
C ALA A 58 -19.80 -15.71 5.17
N GLY A 59 -20.49 -15.07 6.12
CA GLY A 59 -20.73 -15.61 7.46
C GLY A 59 -19.43 -16.02 8.17
N ASP A 60 -19.32 -17.29 8.60
CA ASP A 60 -18.15 -17.80 9.33
C ASP A 60 -16.83 -17.76 8.52
N ALA A 61 -16.88 -17.95 7.19
CA ALA A 61 -15.69 -17.84 6.35
C ALA A 61 -15.15 -16.40 6.29
N GLY A 62 -16.05 -15.41 6.35
CA GLY A 62 -15.69 -14.01 6.46
C GLY A 62 -14.97 -13.66 7.77
N LYS A 63 -15.08 -14.48 8.82
CA LYS A 63 -14.43 -14.22 10.11
C LYS A 63 -12.92 -14.30 10.06
N ALA A 64 -12.38 -15.35 9.43
CA ALA A 64 -10.94 -15.55 9.31
C ALA A 64 -10.30 -14.45 8.46
N GLU A 65 -10.93 -14.08 7.35
CA GLU A 65 -10.47 -12.99 6.48
C GLU A 65 -10.55 -11.63 7.17
N SER A 66 -11.60 -11.38 7.97
CA SER A 66 -11.72 -10.14 8.76
C SER A 66 -10.56 -9.97 9.74
N SER A 67 -10.14 -11.05 10.42
CA SER A 67 -9.02 -11.00 11.35
C SER A 67 -7.70 -10.67 10.64
N ALA A 68 -7.43 -11.30 9.49
CA ALA A 68 -6.24 -11.02 8.71
C ALA A 68 -6.21 -9.57 8.18
N LEU A 69 -7.37 -9.05 7.73
CA LEU A 69 -7.50 -7.65 7.30
C LEU A 69 -7.28 -6.67 8.45
N ARG A 70 -7.76 -7.00 9.65
CA ARG A 70 -7.53 -6.19 10.86
C ARG A 70 -6.04 -6.11 11.21
N GLU A 71 -5.32 -7.22 11.14
CA GLU A 71 -3.87 -7.25 11.36
C GLU A 71 -3.11 -6.46 10.28
N LEU A 72 -3.54 -6.53 9.03
CA LEU A 72 -2.95 -5.72 7.96
C LEU A 72 -3.16 -4.21 8.19
N ILE A 73 -4.34 -3.80 8.65
CA ILE A 73 -4.62 -2.40 9.00
C ILE A 73 -3.69 -1.91 10.12
N ASP A 74 -3.47 -2.74 11.15
CA ASP A 74 -2.52 -2.42 12.23
C ASP A 74 -1.09 -2.24 11.69
N ARG A 75 -0.65 -3.14 10.80
CA ARG A 75 0.66 -3.02 10.11
C ARG A 75 0.77 -1.75 9.29
N LEU A 76 -0.27 -1.41 8.52
CA LEU A 76 -0.32 -0.19 7.70
C LEU A 76 -0.25 1.08 8.57
N GLU A 77 -0.99 1.11 9.67
CA GLU A 77 -1.01 2.23 10.61
C GLU A 77 0.38 2.44 11.22
N GLY A 78 1.01 1.36 11.68
CA GLY A 78 2.35 1.37 12.27
C GLY A 78 3.44 1.77 11.28
N TYR A 79 3.42 1.22 10.06
CA TYR A 79 4.42 1.51 9.03
C TYR A 79 4.41 2.99 8.61
N TRP A 80 3.23 3.57 8.38
CA TRP A 80 3.10 4.93 7.86
C TRP A 80 3.11 6.01 8.95
N GLY A 81 3.15 5.63 10.23
CA GLY A 81 3.10 6.56 11.35
C GLY A 81 1.91 7.50 11.22
N LEU A 82 0.72 6.93 11.03
CA LEU A 82 -0.51 7.71 10.87
C LEU A 82 -0.89 8.36 12.20
N ASP A 83 -1.42 9.59 12.11
CA ASP A 83 -1.92 10.29 13.29
C ASP A 83 -3.19 9.60 13.81
N ASN A 84 -3.25 9.48 15.14
CA ASN A 84 -4.32 8.87 15.92
C ASN A 84 -5.11 9.91 16.73
N SER A 85 -5.08 11.18 16.32
CA SER A 85 -5.82 12.28 16.95
C SER A 85 -7.36 12.15 16.90
N GLY A 86 -7.90 11.05 16.39
CA GLY A 86 -9.34 10.76 16.24
C GLY A 86 -9.73 9.36 16.76
N GLU A 87 -10.84 8.80 16.26
CA GLU A 87 -11.19 7.40 16.53
C GLU A 87 -10.07 6.49 16.02
N ASN A 88 -9.59 5.58 16.89
CA ASN A 88 -8.59 4.59 16.51
C ASN A 88 -9.15 3.70 15.38
N ARG A 89 -8.34 3.47 14.33
CA ARG A 89 -8.82 2.80 13.10
C ARG A 89 -9.24 1.36 13.34
N LEU A 90 -8.57 0.65 14.24
CA LEU A 90 -8.97 -0.71 14.63
C LEU A 90 -10.30 -0.71 15.38
N SER A 91 -10.57 0.31 16.19
CA SER A 91 -11.87 0.48 16.86
C SER A 91 -12.98 0.78 15.84
N ALA A 92 -12.70 1.62 14.84
CA ALA A 92 -13.62 1.89 13.73
C ALA A 92 -13.89 0.63 12.90
N PHE A 93 -12.84 -0.17 12.63
CA PHE A 93 -12.95 -1.47 11.96
C PHE A 93 -13.86 -2.44 12.74
N ASP A 94 -13.59 -2.63 14.04
CA ASP A 94 -14.36 -3.53 14.90
C ASP A 94 -15.83 -3.09 15.01
N ARG A 95 -16.09 -1.78 15.04
CA ARG A 95 -17.44 -1.22 14.97
C ARG A 95 -18.11 -1.55 13.64
N ARG A 96 -17.41 -1.35 12.52
CA ARG A 96 -17.93 -1.64 11.18
C ARG A 96 -18.28 -3.12 10.99
N MET A 97 -17.49 -4.04 11.56
CA MET A 97 -17.79 -5.47 11.52
C MET A 97 -19.11 -5.80 12.24
N ARG A 98 -19.36 -5.20 13.41
CA ARG A 98 -20.63 -5.39 14.14
C ARG A 98 -21.82 -4.83 13.37
N GLU A 99 -21.65 -3.67 12.72
CA GLU A 99 -22.68 -3.09 11.86
C GLU A 99 -23.01 -4.02 10.68
N ALA A 100 -22.00 -4.65 10.07
CA ALA A 100 -22.20 -5.60 8.96
C ALA A 100 -22.96 -6.85 9.37
N GLU A 101 -22.72 -7.38 10.57
CA GLU A 101 -23.44 -8.55 11.10
C GLU A 101 -24.91 -8.25 11.41
N GLN A 102 -25.22 -7.01 11.78
CA GLN A 102 -26.56 -6.59 12.21
C GLN A 102 -27.38 -5.96 11.08
N SER A 103 -26.73 -5.52 10.00
CA SER A 103 -27.39 -4.84 8.89
C SER A 103 -28.11 -5.80 7.96
N GLU A 104 -29.41 -5.60 7.81
CA GLU A 104 -30.23 -6.23 6.76
C GLU A 104 -30.08 -5.52 5.40
N GLN A 105 -29.55 -4.30 5.39
CA GLN A 105 -29.30 -3.55 4.16
C GLN A 105 -28.04 -4.09 3.46
N PRO A 106 -28.08 -4.33 2.14
CA PRO A 106 -26.90 -4.74 1.38
C PRO A 106 -25.77 -3.73 1.53
N TRP A 107 -24.58 -4.23 1.80
CA TRP A 107 -23.38 -3.41 1.83
C TRP A 107 -23.10 -2.81 0.44
N ALA A 108 -22.79 -1.53 0.39
CA ALA A 108 -22.54 -0.80 -0.85
C ALA A 108 -21.42 0.25 -0.63
N PRO A 109 -20.14 -0.15 -0.73
CA PRO A 109 -19.03 0.78 -0.63
C PRO A 109 -19.01 1.76 -1.80
N VAL A 110 -18.48 2.96 -1.56
CA VAL A 110 -18.32 3.98 -2.62
C VAL A 110 -17.05 3.73 -3.44
N GLN A 111 -17.03 4.22 -4.69
CA GLN A 111 -15.92 3.98 -5.62
C GLN A 111 -14.55 4.43 -5.07
N ASP A 112 -14.51 5.50 -4.28
CA ASP A 112 -13.28 6.00 -3.68
C ASP A 112 -12.69 5.03 -2.64
N GLN A 113 -13.53 4.28 -1.93
CA GLN A 113 -13.10 3.24 -0.98
C GLN A 113 -12.52 2.03 -1.73
N ILE A 114 -13.18 1.63 -2.82
CA ILE A 114 -12.71 0.55 -3.69
C ILE A 114 -11.33 0.90 -4.29
N ASN A 115 -11.22 2.09 -4.87
CA ASN A 115 -9.97 2.57 -5.45
C ASN A 115 -8.88 2.76 -4.39
N GLY A 116 -9.24 3.29 -3.22
CA GLY A 116 -8.35 3.49 -2.08
C GLY A 116 -7.69 2.19 -1.63
N ALA A 117 -8.47 1.11 -1.49
CA ALA A 117 -7.95 -0.21 -1.10
C ALA A 117 -6.90 -0.72 -2.10
N VAL A 118 -7.21 -0.70 -3.40
CA VAL A 118 -6.29 -1.23 -4.44
C VAL A 118 -5.04 -0.37 -4.56
N LEU A 119 -5.19 0.95 -4.68
CA LEU A 119 -4.07 1.88 -4.88
C LEU A 119 -3.20 2.02 -3.63
N GLY A 120 -3.81 1.92 -2.45
CA GLY A 120 -3.08 1.98 -1.19
C GLY A 120 -2.25 0.72 -0.93
N LEU A 121 -2.77 -0.47 -1.23
CA LEU A 121 -1.99 -1.72 -1.17
C LEU A 121 -0.81 -1.70 -2.14
N TYR A 122 -1.04 -1.24 -3.37
CA TYR A 122 0.04 -1.01 -4.33
C TYR A 122 1.10 -0.04 -3.77
N ARG A 123 0.68 1.11 -3.24
CA ARG A 123 1.62 2.10 -2.72
C ARG A 123 2.41 1.56 -1.53
N TYR A 124 1.76 0.82 -0.64
CA TYR A 124 2.41 0.18 0.50
C TYR A 124 3.50 -0.80 0.05
N ALA A 125 3.19 -1.67 -0.92
CA ALA A 125 4.17 -2.60 -1.48
C ALA A 125 5.36 -1.87 -2.15
N MET A 126 5.09 -0.85 -2.96
CA MET A 126 6.12 -0.10 -3.67
C MET A 126 7.06 0.68 -2.74
N ASP A 127 6.56 1.14 -1.59
CA ASP A 127 7.36 1.82 -0.58
C ASP A 127 8.22 0.82 0.22
N MET A 128 7.66 -0.37 0.51
CA MET A 128 8.31 -1.41 1.30
C MET A 128 9.51 -2.05 0.60
N ILE A 129 9.42 -2.31 -0.71
CA ILE A 129 10.47 -3.00 -1.48
C ILE A 129 11.86 -2.35 -1.29
N PRO A 130 12.05 -1.04 -1.55
CA PRO A 130 13.34 -0.40 -1.31
C PRO A 130 13.63 -0.15 0.18
N GLY A 131 12.59 -0.06 1.03
CA GLY A 131 12.73 0.23 2.46
C GLY A 131 13.20 -0.95 3.31
N GLN A 132 12.81 -2.17 2.94
CA GLN A 132 13.12 -3.40 3.70
C GLN A 132 14.06 -4.35 2.95
N GLY A 133 14.15 -4.23 1.63
CA GLY A 133 14.91 -5.13 0.76
C GLY A 133 14.03 -6.22 0.14
N ALA A 134 14.54 -6.84 -0.92
CA ALA A 134 13.74 -7.75 -1.75
C ALA A 134 13.33 -9.03 -1.03
N SER A 135 14.20 -9.61 -0.21
CA SER A 135 13.89 -10.87 0.48
C SER A 135 12.84 -10.67 1.58
N GLU A 136 12.96 -9.58 2.32
CA GLU A 136 12.12 -9.23 3.45
C GLU A 136 10.73 -8.78 3.01
N ALA A 137 10.62 -8.08 1.87
CA ALA A 137 9.34 -7.57 1.36
C ALA A 137 8.53 -8.59 0.53
N ALA A 138 9.14 -9.68 0.05
CA ALA A 138 8.53 -10.56 -0.95
C ALA A 138 7.18 -11.14 -0.52
N GLU A 139 7.06 -11.58 0.74
CA GLU A 139 5.82 -12.17 1.26
C GLU A 139 4.68 -11.14 1.34
N GLN A 140 4.99 -9.93 1.82
CA GLN A 140 4.03 -8.85 1.96
C GLN A 140 3.61 -8.28 0.60
N VAL A 141 4.54 -8.24 -0.37
CA VAL A 141 4.23 -7.87 -1.76
C VAL A 141 3.26 -8.88 -2.37
N ALA A 142 3.49 -10.18 -2.16
CA ALA A 142 2.57 -11.24 -2.61
C ALA A 142 1.20 -11.17 -1.91
N GLU A 143 1.17 -10.87 -0.60
CA GLU A 143 -0.07 -10.62 0.14
C GLU A 143 -0.86 -9.45 -0.46
N CYS A 144 -0.18 -8.32 -0.74
CA CYS A 144 -0.78 -7.14 -1.35
C CYS A 144 -1.35 -7.44 -2.73
N GLU A 145 -0.59 -8.10 -3.60
CA GLU A 145 -1.07 -8.50 -4.94
C GLU A 145 -2.31 -9.38 -4.85
N ARG A 146 -2.29 -10.41 -3.99
CA ARG A 146 -3.42 -11.32 -3.80
C ARG A 146 -4.66 -10.55 -3.33
N LEU A 147 -4.51 -9.66 -2.35
CA LEU A 147 -5.63 -8.86 -1.83
C LEU A 147 -6.17 -7.90 -2.88
N MET A 148 -5.31 -7.21 -3.63
CA MET A 148 -5.75 -6.32 -4.72
C MET A 148 -6.59 -7.09 -5.76
N ARG A 149 -6.17 -8.30 -6.14
CA ARG A 149 -6.93 -9.17 -7.05
C ARG A 149 -8.25 -9.64 -6.46
N ASN A 150 -8.25 -10.07 -5.20
CA ASN A 150 -9.46 -10.53 -4.51
C ASN A 150 -10.50 -9.40 -4.40
N ILE A 151 -10.05 -8.22 -3.99
CA ILE A 151 -10.89 -7.01 -3.88
C ILE A 151 -11.47 -6.64 -5.25
N ALA A 152 -10.63 -6.62 -6.28
CA ALA A 152 -11.08 -6.28 -7.62
C ALA A 152 -12.08 -7.27 -8.21
N ALA A 153 -11.88 -8.57 -7.97
CA ALA A 153 -12.83 -9.59 -8.36
C ALA A 153 -14.15 -9.49 -7.57
N PHE A 154 -14.06 -9.26 -6.25
CA PHE A 154 -15.21 -9.22 -5.36
C PHE A 154 -16.17 -8.06 -5.69
N TRP A 155 -15.63 -6.88 -5.98
CA TRP A 155 -16.42 -5.72 -6.41
C TRP A 155 -16.57 -5.59 -7.92
N ASN A 156 -16.13 -6.60 -8.69
CA ASN A 156 -16.20 -6.62 -10.15
C ASN A 156 -15.60 -5.36 -10.81
N CYS A 157 -14.49 -4.86 -10.25
CA CYS A 157 -13.74 -3.71 -10.77
C CYS A 157 -12.41 -4.11 -11.42
N ALA A 158 -12.31 -5.37 -11.90
CA ALA A 158 -11.18 -5.85 -12.67
C ALA A 158 -10.95 -4.95 -13.90
N SER A 159 -9.78 -4.31 -13.92
CA SER A 159 -9.37 -3.37 -14.96
C SER A 159 -7.97 -3.75 -15.45
N PRO A 160 -7.64 -3.56 -16.74
CA PRO A 160 -6.26 -3.72 -17.24
C PRO A 160 -5.21 -2.92 -16.44
N SER A 161 -5.62 -1.86 -15.75
CA SER A 161 -4.76 -1.12 -14.83
C SER A 161 -4.29 -1.96 -13.64
N LEU A 162 -5.08 -2.90 -13.15
CA LEU A 162 -4.70 -3.77 -12.02
C LEU A 162 -3.52 -4.67 -12.39
N ASP A 163 -3.60 -5.33 -13.55
CA ASP A 163 -2.51 -6.20 -14.00
C ASP A 163 -1.22 -5.41 -14.19
N SER A 164 -1.31 -4.18 -14.72
CA SER A 164 -0.16 -3.29 -14.82
C SER A 164 0.43 -2.93 -13.46
N LEU A 165 -0.38 -2.66 -12.44
CA LEU A 165 0.10 -2.38 -11.08
C LEU A 165 0.81 -3.60 -10.47
N CYS A 166 0.21 -4.79 -10.62
CA CYS A 166 0.82 -6.03 -10.13
C CYS A 166 2.15 -6.33 -10.85
N SER A 167 2.21 -6.16 -12.17
CA SER A 167 3.46 -6.29 -12.93
C SER A 167 4.53 -5.32 -12.42
N GLN A 168 4.19 -4.05 -12.20
CA GLN A 168 5.14 -3.06 -11.67
C GLN A 168 5.71 -3.44 -10.30
N MET A 169 4.89 -4.00 -9.40
CA MET A 169 5.36 -4.50 -8.10
C MET A 169 6.38 -5.64 -8.25
N GLN A 170 6.09 -6.60 -9.14
CA GLN A 170 6.97 -7.74 -9.40
C GLN A 170 8.28 -7.31 -10.08
N GLU A 171 8.21 -6.35 -11.00
CA GLU A 171 9.40 -5.76 -11.62
C GLU A 171 10.26 -5.03 -10.58
N ALA A 172 9.67 -4.20 -9.73
CA ALA A 172 10.39 -3.50 -8.67
C ALA A 172 11.07 -4.48 -7.69
N LEU A 173 10.39 -5.57 -7.32
CA LEU A 173 10.96 -6.60 -6.44
C LEU A 173 12.16 -7.31 -7.08
N ARG A 174 12.07 -7.64 -8.38
CA ARG A 174 13.17 -8.24 -9.14
C ARG A 174 14.35 -7.28 -9.25
N ASP A 175 14.10 -6.04 -9.65
CA ASP A 175 15.13 -5.03 -9.83
C ASP A 175 15.88 -4.75 -8.51
N GLN A 176 15.15 -4.72 -7.38
CA GLN A 176 15.74 -4.60 -6.04
C GLN A 176 16.64 -5.80 -5.71
N SER A 177 16.20 -7.02 -5.99
CA SER A 177 17.00 -8.25 -5.78
C SER A 177 18.27 -8.25 -6.62
N GLU A 178 18.19 -7.88 -7.90
CA GLU A 178 19.35 -7.77 -8.79
C GLU A 178 20.34 -6.72 -8.29
N TRP A 179 19.85 -5.57 -7.81
CA TRP A 179 20.68 -4.52 -7.24
C TRP A 179 21.39 -5.00 -5.97
N GLU A 180 20.69 -5.63 -5.03
CA GLU A 180 21.28 -6.16 -3.79
C GLU A 180 22.36 -7.20 -4.06
N ASN A 181 22.11 -8.10 -5.02
CA ASN A 181 23.08 -9.11 -5.45
C ASN A 181 24.32 -8.48 -6.10
N SER A 182 24.14 -7.45 -6.93
CA SER A 182 25.22 -6.65 -7.52
C SER A 182 26.09 -5.97 -6.46
N VAL A 183 25.47 -5.35 -5.44
CA VAL A 183 26.20 -4.70 -4.34
C VAL A 183 26.97 -5.72 -3.50
N ARG A 184 26.38 -6.89 -3.21
CA ARG A 184 27.04 -7.97 -2.46
C ARG A 184 28.24 -8.56 -3.22
N MET A 185 28.14 -8.72 -4.54
CA MET A 185 29.22 -9.26 -5.39
C MET A 185 30.31 -8.24 -5.73
N GLY A 186 29.99 -6.94 -5.71
CA GLY A 186 30.89 -5.84 -6.04
C GLY A 186 31.71 -5.30 -4.88
N GLY A 187 31.83 -6.07 -3.78
CA GLY A 187 32.62 -5.79 -2.56
C GLY A 187 33.34 -4.44 -2.53
N ILE A 188 32.80 -3.49 -1.76
CA ILE A 188 33.62 -2.39 -1.26
C ILE A 188 34.46 -2.99 -0.12
N GLU A 189 35.70 -3.39 -0.45
CA GLU A 189 36.79 -3.54 0.54
C GLU A 189 37.20 -2.17 1.10
#